data_AF-A0A4R5FA19-F1
#
_entry.id   AF-A0A4R5FA19-F1
#
_cell.length_a   1.000
_cell.length_b   1.000
_cell.length_c   1.000
_cell.angle_alpha   90.00
_cell.angle_beta   90.00
_cell.angle_gamma   90.00
#
_symmetry.space_group_name_H-M   'P 1'
#
loop_
_entity.id
_entity.type
_entity.pdbx_description
1 polymer ?
#
loop_
_entity_poly.entity_id
_entity_poly.type
_entity_poly.pdbx_seq_one_letter_code
_entity_poly.pdbx_strand_id
1 'polypeptide(L)'
;MKKMLLLSLLGIGLCLSVCSFTTFKEIAFVKDGNYKAFISKKTKTDGRGFSGANGFEENVIVTIENNHVKQISPVRFNKNTDKLLDLILIMDNKGNAEAETSSFEQNTHNKNDQGWYYTYKLKIYKKDLEQ
;
A
#
# COMPACT_ATOMS: atom_id res chain seq x y z
N MET A 1 61.34 2.91 -32.31
CA MET A 1 60.86 3.47 -31.03
C MET A 1 59.48 4.09 -31.24
N LYS A 2 58.51 3.68 -30.40
CA LYS A 2 57.29 4.40 -29.97
C LYS A 2 56.20 4.65 -31.04
N LYS A 3 55.10 3.87 -30.98
CA LYS A 3 53.73 4.26 -30.52
C LYS A 3 53.06 5.25 -31.49
N MET A 4 51.91 5.00 -32.11
CA MET A 4 50.61 4.79 -31.45
C MET A 4 49.63 4.02 -32.36
N LEU A 5 49.49 2.71 -32.11
CA LEU A 5 48.27 1.94 -32.38
C LEU A 5 47.28 2.30 -31.27
N LEU A 6 46.56 3.42 -31.39
CA LEU A 6 45.62 3.83 -30.33
C LEU A 6 44.45 4.68 -30.84
N LEU A 7 43.92 4.37 -32.03
CA LEU A 7 42.70 4.99 -32.51
C LEU A 7 41.52 4.02 -32.70
N SER A 8 41.73 2.70 -32.62
CA SER A 8 40.65 1.71 -32.75
C SER A 8 39.99 1.30 -31.42
N LEU A 9 40.56 1.69 -30.27
CA LEU A 9 39.99 1.33 -28.96
C LEU A 9 38.93 2.32 -28.42
N LEU A 10 38.71 3.45 -29.09
CA LEU A 10 37.68 4.43 -28.69
C LEU A 10 36.31 4.17 -29.34
N GLY A 11 36.20 3.22 -30.28
CA GLY A 11 34.96 2.93 -31.01
C GLY A 11 34.05 1.86 -30.39
N ILE A 12 34.50 1.12 -29.38
CA ILE A 12 33.73 0.01 -28.78
C ILE A 12 33.23 0.35 -27.36
N GLY A 13 33.79 1.38 -26.72
CA GLY A 13 33.41 1.80 -25.36
C GLY A 13 32.08 2.54 -25.25
N LEU A 14 31.47 2.97 -26.37
CA LEU A 14 30.25 3.79 -26.37
C LEU A 14 28.95 3.01 -26.60
N CYS A 15 29.01 1.70 -26.86
CA CYS A 15 27.81 0.87 -27.03
C CYS A 15 27.42 0.05 -25.79
N LEU A 16 28.24 0.03 -24.73
CA LEU A 16 27.96 -0.76 -23.52
C LEU A 16 27.32 0.05 -22.37
N SER A 17 27.22 1.38 -22.46
CA SER A 17 26.61 2.20 -21.39
C SER A 17 25.12 2.46 -21.55
N VAL A 18 24.50 2.07 -22.68
CA VAL A 18 23.05 2.27 -22.91
C VAL A 18 22.21 1.08 -22.43
N CYS A 19 22.84 -0.05 -22.06
CA CYS A 19 22.21 -1.05 -21.19
C CYS A 19 22.26 -0.58 -19.73
N SER A 20 21.87 0.67 -19.48
CA SER A 20 21.33 1.02 -18.18
C SER A 20 20.04 0.23 -18.07
N PHE A 21 20.15 -0.98 -17.51
CA PHE A 21 19.01 -1.64 -16.89
C PHE A 21 18.50 -0.65 -15.84
N THR A 22 17.57 0.21 -16.24
CA THR A 22 16.49 0.54 -15.35
C THR A 22 15.87 -0.80 -15.04
N THR A 23 16.32 -1.41 -13.95
CA THR A 23 15.44 -2.19 -13.11
C THR A 23 14.30 -1.23 -12.80
N PHE A 24 13.33 -1.18 -13.70
CA PHE A 24 11.95 -1.08 -13.26
C PHE A 24 11.89 -2.20 -12.23
N LYS A 25 12.00 -1.83 -10.94
CA LYS A 25 11.36 -2.63 -9.91
C LYS A 25 10.00 -2.84 -10.50
N GLU A 26 9.72 -4.04 -10.99
CA GLU A 26 8.36 -4.45 -11.25
C GLU A 26 7.66 -4.08 -9.95
N ILE A 27 6.86 -3.02 -10.00
CA ILE A 27 5.95 -2.74 -8.91
C ILE A 27 5.11 -4.01 -8.93
N ALA A 28 5.35 -4.90 -7.98
CA ALA A 28 4.67 -6.18 -7.93
C ALA A 28 3.19 -5.84 -7.76
N PHE A 29 2.46 -5.87 -8.87
CA PHE A 29 1.05 -5.54 -8.91
C PHE A 29 0.29 -6.74 -8.37
N VAL A 30 -0.64 -6.47 -7.46
CA VAL A 30 -1.62 -7.48 -7.06
C VAL A 30 -2.52 -7.74 -8.26
N LYS A 31 -2.65 -9.01 -8.63
CA LYS A 31 -3.50 -9.44 -9.73
C LYS A 31 -4.96 -9.12 -9.41
N ASP A 32 -5.75 -8.95 -10.46
CA ASP A 32 -7.17 -8.74 -10.33
C ASP A 32 -7.83 -10.01 -9.76
N GLY A 33 -8.72 -9.85 -8.79
CA GLY A 33 -9.32 -11.00 -8.11
C GLY A 33 -9.96 -10.67 -6.77
N ASN A 34 -10.46 -11.72 -6.10
CA ASN A 34 -11.06 -11.62 -4.78
C ASN A 34 -10.13 -12.25 -3.74
N TYR A 35 -9.79 -11.50 -2.70
CA TYR A 35 -8.78 -11.89 -1.71
C TYR A 35 -9.34 -11.80 -0.29
N LYS A 36 -8.87 -12.70 0.57
CA LYS A 36 -9.01 -12.53 2.02
C LYS A 36 -8.08 -11.41 2.47
N ALA A 37 -8.62 -10.41 3.14
CA ALA A 37 -7.87 -9.31 3.69
C ALA A 37 -8.18 -9.10 5.16
N PHE A 38 -7.25 -8.46 5.84
CA PHE A 38 -7.42 -7.97 7.19
C PHE A 38 -7.44 -6.45 7.17
N ILE A 39 -8.48 -5.86 7.75
CA ILE A 39 -8.61 -4.41 7.89
C ILE A 39 -8.48 -4.01 9.35
N SER A 40 -7.86 -2.87 9.59
CA SER A 40 -7.75 -2.29 10.93
C SER A 40 -7.95 -0.78 10.89
N LYS A 41 -8.58 -0.27 11.95
CA LYS A 41 -8.70 1.16 12.24
C LYS A 41 -8.09 1.42 13.60
N LYS A 42 -7.07 2.26 13.66
CA LYS A 42 -6.34 2.58 14.90
C LYS A 42 -6.14 4.08 15.04
N THR A 43 -6.13 4.58 16.27
CA THR A 43 -5.66 5.94 16.56
C THR A 43 -4.27 5.87 17.15
N LYS A 44 -3.50 6.95 16.99
CA LYS A 44 -2.32 7.17 17.82
C LYS A 44 -2.75 7.77 19.14
N THR A 45 -2.09 7.33 20.20
CA THR A 45 -2.21 7.96 21.52
C THR A 45 -1.78 9.42 21.43
N ASP A 46 -2.57 10.34 21.97
CA ASP A 46 -2.19 11.74 22.09
C ASP A 46 -1.10 11.92 23.17
N GLY A 47 -0.55 13.14 23.29
CA GLY A 47 0.49 13.46 24.26
C GLY A 47 0.07 13.30 25.74
N ARG A 48 -1.20 12.99 26.02
CA ARG A 48 -1.76 12.78 27.35
C ARG A 48 -2.08 11.31 27.63
N GLY A 49 -1.83 10.40 26.68
CA GLY A 49 -2.13 8.98 26.85
C GLY A 49 -3.52 8.56 26.36
N PHE A 50 -4.31 9.46 25.77
CA PHE A 50 -5.66 9.15 25.30
C PHE A 50 -5.68 8.73 23.84
N SER A 51 -6.58 7.80 23.49
CA SER A 51 -6.78 7.31 22.14
C SER A 51 -8.29 7.22 21.83
N GLY A 52 -8.66 7.32 20.56
CA GLY A 52 -10.06 7.24 20.16
C GLY A 52 -10.60 5.82 20.36
N ALA A 53 -11.75 5.69 21.03
CA ALA A 53 -12.34 4.41 21.44
C ALA A 53 -12.87 3.52 20.29
N ASN A 54 -13.05 4.08 19.09
CA ASN A 54 -13.69 3.40 17.95
C ASN A 54 -12.71 2.66 17.02
N GLY A 55 -11.65 2.08 17.58
CA GLY A 55 -10.76 1.20 16.82
C GLY A 55 -11.44 -0.13 16.49
N PHE A 56 -11.05 -0.77 15.40
CA PHE A 56 -11.54 -2.12 15.05
C PHE A 56 -10.51 -2.90 14.24
N GLU A 57 -10.69 -4.21 14.20
CA GLU A 57 -9.93 -5.15 13.39
C GLU A 57 -10.89 -6.22 12.85
N GLU A 58 -10.83 -6.52 11.55
CA GLU A 58 -11.79 -7.45 10.93
C GLU A 58 -11.18 -8.18 9.72
N ASN A 59 -11.62 -9.42 9.51
CA ASN A 59 -11.33 -10.17 8.29
C ASN A 59 -12.45 -9.95 7.27
N VAL A 60 -12.07 -9.59 6.06
CA VAL A 60 -12.98 -9.27 4.95
C VAL A 60 -12.52 -9.97 3.67
N ILE A 61 -13.39 -9.97 2.67
CA ILE A 61 -13.09 -10.25 1.28
C ILE A 61 -12.99 -8.92 0.54
N VAL A 62 -11.95 -8.75 -0.26
CA VAL A 62 -11.75 -7.56 -1.09
C VAL A 62 -11.62 -7.92 -2.54
N THR A 63 -12.20 -7.10 -3.41
CA THR A 63 -12.04 -7.22 -4.87
C THR A 63 -10.99 -6.23 -5.32
N ILE A 64 -9.95 -6.73 -5.99
CA ILE A 64 -8.87 -5.93 -6.55
C ILE A 64 -9.02 -5.87 -8.06
N GLU A 65 -8.91 -4.65 -8.61
CA GLU A 65 -8.87 -4.42 -10.06
C GLU A 65 -7.81 -3.36 -10.36
N ASN A 66 -6.93 -3.65 -11.31
CA ASN A 66 -5.79 -2.82 -11.66
C ASN A 66 -4.97 -2.39 -10.44
N ASN A 67 -4.77 -3.30 -9.47
CA ASN A 67 -4.06 -3.05 -8.19
C ASN A 67 -4.75 -2.02 -7.26
N HIS A 68 -6.03 -1.73 -7.49
CA HIS A 68 -6.86 -0.88 -6.62
C HIS A 68 -7.89 -1.71 -5.86
N VAL A 69 -8.18 -1.33 -4.63
CA VAL A 69 -9.26 -1.94 -3.84
C VAL A 69 -10.62 -1.43 -4.34
N LYS A 70 -11.40 -2.25 -5.03
CA LYS A 70 -12.70 -1.83 -5.60
C LYS A 70 -13.89 -2.15 -4.73
N GLN A 71 -13.81 -3.21 -3.93
CA GLN A 71 -14.91 -3.63 -3.08
C GLN A 71 -14.38 -4.27 -1.80
N ILE A 72 -15.16 -4.14 -0.71
CA ILE A 72 -14.91 -4.77 0.58
C ILE A 72 -16.21 -5.43 1.06
N SER A 73 -16.17 -6.68 1.50
CA SER A 73 -17.33 -7.45 1.96
C SER A 73 -16.96 -8.42 3.09
N PRO A 74 -17.77 -8.57 4.16
CA PRO A 74 -19.00 -7.83 4.42
C PRO A 74 -18.71 -6.39 4.88
N VAL A 75 -19.57 -5.44 4.52
CA VAL A 75 -19.52 -4.04 5.01
C VAL A 75 -20.08 -3.92 6.45
N ARG A 76 -20.41 -5.06 7.09
CA ARG A 76 -21.44 -5.16 8.14
C ARG A 76 -21.15 -4.37 9.42
N PHE A 77 -19.96 -3.82 9.64
CA PHE A 77 -19.62 -3.19 10.92
C PHE A 77 -19.02 -1.79 10.87
N ASN A 78 -18.67 -1.23 9.72
CA ASN A 78 -18.12 0.13 9.71
C ASN A 78 -18.42 0.93 8.44
N LYS A 79 -19.10 2.07 8.62
CA LYS A 79 -19.37 3.06 7.56
C LYS A 79 -18.10 3.65 6.95
N ASN A 80 -16.94 3.48 7.61
CA ASN A 80 -15.69 4.14 7.25
C ASN A 80 -14.68 3.18 6.59
N THR A 81 -15.08 1.96 6.20
CA THR A 81 -14.25 1.10 5.33
C THR A 81 -14.19 1.61 3.89
N ASP A 82 -15.12 2.48 3.50
CA ASP A 82 -15.11 3.23 2.23
C ASP A 82 -13.78 3.97 2.00
N LYS A 83 -13.11 4.41 3.08
CA LYS A 83 -11.81 5.08 3.02
C LYS A 83 -10.71 4.23 2.39
N LEU A 84 -10.88 2.92 2.39
CA LEU A 84 -9.92 1.97 1.81
C LEU A 84 -10.22 1.65 0.34
N LEU A 85 -11.33 2.14 -0.21
CA LEU A 85 -11.68 1.97 -1.63
C LEU A 85 -10.82 2.86 -2.51
N ASP A 86 -10.57 2.39 -3.72
CA ASP A 86 -9.71 2.99 -4.75
C ASP A 86 -8.28 3.30 -4.31
N LEU A 87 -7.83 2.69 -3.20
CA LEU A 87 -6.43 2.76 -2.79
C LEU A 87 -5.58 1.76 -3.57
N ILE A 88 -4.40 2.21 -3.97
CA ILE A 88 -3.37 1.38 -4.60
C ILE A 88 -2.72 0.48 -3.54
N LEU A 89 -2.58 -0.80 -3.87
CA LEU A 89 -1.84 -1.74 -3.04
C LEU A 89 -0.33 -1.64 -3.27
N ILE A 90 0.42 -1.69 -2.18
CA ILE A 90 1.89 -1.69 -2.16
C ILE A 90 2.36 -2.98 -1.51
N MET A 91 3.30 -3.67 -2.17
CA MET A 91 3.91 -4.88 -1.62
C MET A 91 4.97 -4.54 -0.58
N ASP A 92 4.84 -5.11 0.62
CA ASP A 92 5.84 -5.02 1.69
C ASP A 92 7.02 -5.99 1.46
N ASN A 93 8.10 -5.81 2.22
CA ASN A 93 9.31 -6.64 2.12
C ASN A 93 9.07 -8.13 2.50
N LYS A 94 7.91 -8.46 3.07
CA LYS A 94 7.49 -9.82 3.43
C LYS A 94 6.57 -10.43 2.36
N GLY A 95 6.27 -9.69 1.29
CA GLY A 95 5.40 -10.10 0.20
C GLY A 95 3.90 -9.99 0.52
N ASN A 96 3.50 -9.20 1.52
CA ASN A 96 2.09 -8.86 1.74
C ASN A 96 1.72 -7.62 0.94
N ALA A 97 0.47 -7.50 0.52
CA ALA A 97 -0.05 -6.28 -0.08
C ALA A 97 -0.73 -5.41 0.97
N GLU A 98 -0.41 -4.12 1.00
CA GLU A 98 -0.94 -3.17 1.98
C GLU A 98 -1.49 -1.90 1.30
N ALA A 99 -2.58 -1.36 1.84
CA ALA A 99 -3.07 -0.02 1.55
C ALA A 99 -3.37 0.69 2.86
N GLU A 100 -3.03 1.97 2.95
CA GLU A 100 -3.21 2.77 4.17
C GLU A 100 -3.72 4.16 3.83
N THR A 101 -4.63 4.66 4.66
CA THR A 101 -5.09 6.05 4.62
C THR A 101 -5.37 6.54 6.03
N SER A 102 -5.60 7.84 6.20
CA SER A 102 -5.99 8.41 7.48
C SER A 102 -7.12 9.41 7.31
N SER A 103 -8.03 9.44 8.29
CA SER A 103 -9.15 10.38 8.32
C SER A 103 -9.37 10.87 9.74
N PHE A 104 -9.78 12.13 9.85
CA PHE A 104 -10.37 12.64 11.08
C PHE A 104 -11.82 12.16 11.17
N GLU A 105 -12.22 11.64 12.33
CA GLU A 105 -13.60 11.30 12.63
C GLU A 105 -14.04 12.02 13.91
N GLN A 106 -15.24 12.60 13.88
CA GLN A 106 -15.88 13.24 15.03
C GLN A 106 -17.36 12.87 15.01
N ASN A 107 -17.90 12.52 16.17
CA ASN A 107 -19.33 12.34 16.34
C ASN A 107 -20.01 13.70 16.42
N THR A 108 -20.61 14.14 15.31
CA THR A 108 -21.30 15.43 15.20
C THR A 108 -22.54 15.56 16.11
N HIS A 109 -23.07 14.44 16.63
CA HIS A 109 -24.18 14.46 17.59
C HIS A 109 -23.72 14.66 19.04
N ASN A 110 -22.42 14.47 19.34
CA ASN A 110 -21.85 14.70 20.65
C ASN A 110 -21.01 15.99 20.65
N LYS A 111 -21.54 17.07 21.22
CA LYS A 111 -20.86 18.37 21.29
C LYS A 111 -19.53 18.35 22.07
N ASN A 112 -19.29 17.33 22.89
CA ASN A 112 -18.05 17.16 23.65
C ASN A 112 -17.02 16.28 22.93
N ASP A 113 -17.38 15.64 21.81
CA ASP A 113 -16.44 14.86 21.03
C ASP A 113 -15.50 15.81 20.28
N GLN A 114 -14.22 15.80 20.64
CA GLN A 114 -13.17 16.59 19.98
C GLN A 114 -12.69 15.93 18.68
N GLY A 115 -13.16 14.73 18.38
CA GLY A 115 -12.75 13.92 17.25
C GLY A 115 -11.34 13.36 17.39
N TRP A 116 -11.04 12.39 16.52
CA TRP A 116 -9.77 11.66 16.53
C TRP A 116 -9.30 11.41 15.11
N TYR A 117 -7.97 11.47 14.91
CA TYR A 117 -7.35 10.97 13.68
C TYR A 117 -7.19 9.45 13.77
N TYR A 118 -7.80 8.77 12.81
CA TYR A 118 -7.70 7.33 12.62
C TYR A 118 -6.87 7.00 11.39
N THR A 119 -6.04 5.97 11.51
CA THR A 119 -5.37 5.30 10.41
C THR A 119 -6.12 4.03 10.08
N TYR A 120 -6.48 3.87 8.82
CA TYR A 120 -7.12 2.68 8.27
C TYR A 120 -6.09 1.94 7.46
N LYS A 121 -5.95 0.66 7.72
CA LYS A 121 -4.98 -0.18 7.03
C LYS A 121 -5.66 -1.46 6.57
N LEU A 122 -5.46 -1.78 5.30
CA LEU A 122 -5.81 -3.04 4.68
C LEU A 122 -4.53 -3.83 4.43
N LYS A 123 -4.56 -5.13 4.74
CA LYS A 123 -3.46 -6.06 4.50
C LYS A 123 -3.98 -7.36 3.89
N ILE A 124 -3.44 -7.76 2.75
CA ILE A 124 -3.60 -9.09 2.18
C ILE A 124 -2.30 -9.84 2.42
N TYR A 125 -2.36 -10.98 3.10
CA TYR A 125 -1.16 -11.75 3.40
C TYR A 125 -0.64 -12.44 2.15
N LYS A 126 0.69 -12.63 2.06
CA LYS A 126 1.34 -13.34 0.95
C LYS A 126 0.64 -14.66 0.59
N LYS A 127 0.31 -15.47 1.60
CA LYS A 127 -0.38 -16.77 1.44
C LYS A 127 -1.75 -16.68 0.76
N ASP A 128 -2.39 -15.52 0.84
CA ASP A 128 -3.70 -15.25 0.28
C ASP A 128 -3.59 -14.65 -1.13
N LEU A 129 -2.42 -14.09 -1.52
CA LEU A 129 -2.14 -13.55 -2.86
C LEU A 129 -1.79 -14.61 -3.90
N GLU A 130 -1.34 -15.80 -3.46
CA GLU A 130 -0.89 -16.90 -4.33
C GLU A 130 -2.04 -17.83 -4.79
N GLN A 131 -3.29 -17.49 -4.46
CA GLN A 131 -4.51 -18.18 -4.92
C GLN A 131 -4.90 -17.74 -6.33
#